data_AF-A0A2K3JQ23-F1
#
_entry.id   AF-A0A2K3JQ23-F1
#
_cell.length_a   1.000
_cell.length_b   1.000
_cell.length_c   1.000
_cell.angle_alpha   90.00
_cell.angle_beta   90.00
_cell.angle_gamma   90.00
#
_symmetry.space_group_name_H-M   'P 1'
#
loop_
_entity.id
_entity.type
_entity.pdbx_description
1 polymer ?
#
loop_
_entity_poly.entity_id
_entity_poly.type
_entity_poly.pdbx_seq_one_letter_code
_entity_poly.pdbx_strand_id
1 'polypeptide(L)' 'SFNNAVAQLRILNPGLNEEGLDEEKEVRDGAIVTPPDDEV' A
#
# COMPACT_ATOMS: atom_id res chain seq x y z
N SER A 1 9.28 -6.51 3.11
CA SER A 1 8.91 -6.73 1.69
C SER A 1 7.44 -6.46 1.53
N PHE A 2 7.05 -5.69 0.50
CA PHE A 2 5.67 -5.31 0.20
C PHE A 2 4.72 -6.52 0.20
N ASN A 3 5.07 -7.58 -0.55
CA ASN A 3 4.25 -8.80 -0.65
C ASN A 3 4.00 -9.48 0.72
N ASN A 4 4.96 -9.42 1.64
CA ASN A 4 4.79 -10.00 2.96
C ASN A 4 3.80 -9.18 3.81
N ALA A 5 3.89 -7.84 3.75
CA ALA A 5 2.94 -6.96 4.42
C ALA A 5 1.51 -7.12 3.86
N VAL A 6 1.37 -7.18 2.54
CA VAL A 6 0.09 -7.47 1.87
C VAL A 6 -0.49 -8.82 2.33
N ALA A 7 0.32 -9.87 2.40
CA ALA A 7 -0.13 -11.17 2.88
C ALA A 7 -0.62 -11.13 4.35
N GLN A 8 0.07 -10.40 5.22
CA GLN A 8 -0.37 -10.21 6.61
C GLN A 8 -1.68 -9.42 6.68
N LEU A 9 -1.83 -8.36 5.87
CA LEU A 9 -3.05 -7.55 5.83
C LEU A 9 -4.25 -8.34 5.32
N ARG A 10 -4.10 -9.24 4.35
CA ARG A 10 -5.17 -10.15 3.92
C ARG A 10 -5.69 -11.06 5.03
N ILE A 11 -4.80 -11.54 5.90
CA ILE A 11 -5.18 -12.39 7.04
C ILE A 11 -6.04 -11.58 8.02
N LEU A 12 -5.68 -10.32 8.27
CA LEU A 12 -6.38 -9.44 9.21
C LEU A 12 -7.65 -8.81 8.62
N ASN A 13 -7.68 -8.60 7.30
CA ASN A 13 -8.79 -8.00 6.57
C ASN A 13 -9.05 -8.76 5.25
N PRO A 14 -9.90 -9.80 5.29
CA PRO A 14 -10.23 -10.60 4.10
C PRO A 14 -10.94 -9.81 2.98
N GLY A 15 -11.43 -8.61 3.25
CA GLY A 15 -12.07 -7.71 2.28
C GLY A 15 -11.16 -6.61 1.75
N LEU A 16 -9.84 -6.70 1.98
CA LEU A 16 -8.88 -5.73 1.49
C LEU A 16 -8.92 -5.62 -0.04
N ASN A 17 -9.19 -4.41 -0.54
CA ASN A 17 -8.96 -4.12 -1.96
C ASN A 17 -7.48 -3.76 -2.14
N GLU A 18 -6.82 -4.46 -3.06
CA GLU A 18 -5.40 -4.29 -3.36
C GLU A 18 -5.16 -3.62 -4.71
N GLU A 19 -6.22 -3.28 -5.43
CA GLU A 19 -6.11 -2.56 -6.69
C GLU A 19 -5.37 -1.23 -6.48
N GLY A 20 -4.25 -1.07 -7.19
CA GLY A 20 -3.41 0.13 -7.09
C GLY A 20 -2.46 0.19 -5.90
N LEU A 21 -2.37 -0.87 -5.07
CA LEU A 21 -1.30 -1.00 -4.09
C LEU A 21 0.00 -1.46 -4.76
N ASP A 22 1.07 -0.72 -4.55
CA ASP A 22 2.43 -1.12 -4.88
C ASP A 22 3.42 -0.63 -3.81
N GLU A 23 4.68 -1.02 -3.95
CA GLU A 23 5.73 -0.71 -2.98
C GLU A 23 6.19 0.75 -2.99
N GLU A 24 5.84 1.50 -4.04
CA GLU A 24 6.17 2.91 -4.21
C GLU A 24 5.04 3.82 -3.71
N LYS A 25 3.83 3.29 -3.50
CA LYS A 25 2.73 4.06 -2.89
C LYS A 25 2.89 4.22 -1.39
N GLU A 26 2.31 5.30 -0.90
CA GLU A 26 2.21 5.62 0.51
C GLU A 26 0.77 5.98 0.89
N VAL A 27 0.46 5.93 2.19
CA VAL A 27 -0.82 6.39 2.72
C VAL A 27 -0.64 7.79 3.28
N ARG A 28 -1.26 8.80 2.64
CA ARG A 28 -1.33 10.19 3.14
C ARG A 28 -2.79 10.57 3.32
N ASP A 29 -3.13 11.09 4.50
CA ASP A 29 -4.50 11.52 4.86
C ASP A 29 -5.58 10.46 4.59
N GLY A 30 -5.24 9.17 4.75
CA GLY A 30 -6.14 8.04 4.52
C GLY A 30 -6.34 7.66 3.05
N ALA A 31 -5.63 8.30 2.12
CA ALA A 31 -5.62 7.96 0.71
C ALA A 31 -4.27 7.33 0.30
N ILE A 32 -4.32 6.40 -0.64
CA ILE A 32 -3.12 5.85 -1.29
C ILE A 32 -2.69 6.83 -2.36
N VAL A 33 -1.46 7.33 -2.29
CA VAL A 33 -0.93 8.32 -3.23
C VAL A 33 0.41 7.86 -3.79
N THR A 34 0.75 8.34 -4.99
CA THR A 34 2.13 8.29 -5.48
C THR A 34 2.90 9.41 -4.79
N PRO A 35 4.03 9.13 -4.11
CA PRO A 35 4.91 10.17 -3.62
C PRO A 35 5.40 11.05 -4.78
N PRO A 36 5.70 12.33 -4.54
CA PRO A 36 6.34 13.18 -5.54
C PRO A 36 7.74 12.65 -5.88
N ASP A 37 8.15 12.80 -7.15
CA ASP A 37 9.42 12.30 -7.69
C ASP A 37 10.68 12.89 -6.98
N ASP A 38 10.53 13.96 -6.19
CA ASP A 38 11.61 14.73 -5.56
C ASP A 38 12.14 14.12 -4.23
N GLU A 39 11.68 12.94 -3.83
CA GLU A 39 12.23 12.21 -2.67
C GLU A 39 13.03 10.98 -3.11
N VAL A 40 14.26 11.20 -3.57
CA VAL A 40 15.32 10.16 -3.69
C VAL A 40 16.54 10.49 -2.83
#